data_AF-A0A6P0YP76-F1
#
_entry.id   AF-A0A6P0YP76-F1
#
_cell.length_a   1.000
_cell.length_b   1.000
_cell.length_c   1.000
_cell.angle_alpha   90.00
_cell.angle_beta   90.00
_cell.angle_gamma   90.00
#
_symmetry.space_group_name_H-M   'P 1'
#
loop_
_entity.id
_entity.type
_entity.pdbx_description
1 polymer ?
#
loop_
_entity_poly.entity_id
_entity_poly.type
_entity_poly.pdbx_seq_one_letter_code
_entity_poly.pdbx_strand_id
1 'polypeptide(L)'
;MGSSQINPQRTKLEIELEPSYGVFSPSISQGCYVTHHLIGLGCFWSILEEAHITIVAIHPNYQRQGLGKLLLSALLKDAIRHNLERATLEARPSNQAALSLYQKFGFTEAGRRRGYYQDTGEDALILWRSGLQTLEFEEMLTKFYLCAVSNLASRGWQLSLLGLR
;
A
#
# COMPACT_ATOMS: atom_id res chain seq x y z
N MET A 1 19.28 13.43 -16.27
CA MET A 1 19.45 11.98 -16.51
C MET A 1 18.07 11.39 -16.73
N GLY A 2 17.82 10.86 -17.92
CA GLY A 2 16.47 10.57 -18.40
C GLY A 2 15.75 9.53 -17.56
N SER A 3 14.57 9.90 -17.04
CA SER A 3 13.63 8.99 -16.42
C SER A 3 13.14 8.01 -17.49
N SER A 4 13.82 6.87 -17.63
CA SER A 4 13.35 5.77 -18.45
C SER A 4 12.05 5.26 -17.82
N GLN A 5 10.92 5.56 -18.47
CA GLN A 5 9.64 4.98 -18.08
C GLN A 5 9.74 3.47 -18.29
N ILE A 6 9.73 2.70 -17.20
CA ILE A 6 9.73 1.24 -17.26
C ILE A 6 8.49 0.79 -18.02
N ASN A 7 8.70 0.08 -19.15
CA ASN A 7 7.61 -0.43 -20.00
C ASN A 7 6.89 -1.60 -19.28
N PRO A 8 5.59 -1.47 -18.96
CA PRO A 8 4.83 -2.52 -18.28
C PRO A 8 4.84 -3.86 -19.03
N GLN A 9 4.83 -3.85 -20.37
CA GLN A 9 4.72 -5.05 -21.20
C GLN A 9 5.96 -5.97 -21.17
N ARG A 10 7.07 -5.55 -20.56
CA ARG A 10 8.30 -6.35 -20.42
C ARG A 10 8.77 -6.48 -18.96
N THR A 11 7.93 -6.12 -18.00
CA THR A 11 8.35 -6.00 -16.59
C THR A 11 7.53 -6.90 -15.69
N LYS A 12 8.21 -7.81 -15.00
CA LYS A 12 7.62 -8.64 -13.95
C LYS A 12 7.61 -7.82 -12.67
N LEU A 13 6.44 -7.59 -12.08
CA LEU A 13 6.34 -6.97 -10.76
C LEU A 13 6.42 -8.06 -9.71
N GLU A 14 7.56 -8.10 -9.02
CA GLU A 14 7.72 -8.96 -7.86
C GLU A 14 7.18 -8.22 -6.64
N ILE A 15 6.24 -8.88 -5.99
CA ILE A 15 5.59 -8.41 -4.78
C ILE A 15 6.08 -9.33 -3.69
N GLU A 16 6.97 -8.81 -2.87
CA GLU A 16 7.45 -9.48 -1.68
C GLU A 16 6.62 -8.95 -0.50
N LEU A 17 5.83 -9.85 0.08
CA LEU A 17 5.05 -9.57 1.29
C LEU A 17 5.64 -10.44 2.39
N GLU A 18 6.28 -9.79 3.35
CA GLU A 18 6.75 -10.42 4.56
C GLU A 18 5.89 -9.91 5.72
N PRO A 19 5.82 -10.61 6.86
CA PRO A 19 5.05 -10.13 8.01
C PRO A 19 5.44 -8.69 8.33
N SER A 20 4.47 -7.79 8.48
CA SER A 20 4.63 -6.36 8.82
C SER A 20 5.21 -5.41 7.75
N TYR A 21 5.64 -5.88 6.58
CA TYR A 21 6.06 -5.02 5.47
C TYR A 21 5.80 -5.59 4.07
N GLY A 22 5.51 -4.70 3.12
CA GLY A 22 5.32 -5.04 1.72
C GLY A 22 6.23 -4.22 0.82
N VAL A 23 6.94 -4.90 -0.08
CA VAL A 23 7.84 -4.27 -1.05
C VAL A 23 7.38 -4.63 -2.46
N PHE A 24 7.20 -3.59 -3.28
CA PHE A 24 6.93 -3.75 -4.71
C PHE A 24 8.19 -3.41 -5.48
N SER A 25 8.78 -4.42 -6.13
CA SER A 25 9.99 -4.27 -6.90
C SER A 25 9.84 -4.93 -8.27
N PRO A 26 9.63 -4.17 -9.36
CA PRO A 26 9.78 -4.69 -10.70
C PRO A 26 11.18 -5.24 -10.94
N SER A 27 11.22 -6.42 -11.51
CA SER A 27 12.41 -7.10 -11.99
C SER A 27 12.48 -6.88 -13.50
N ILE A 28 13.51 -6.14 -13.92
CA ILE A 28 13.80 -5.89 -15.33
C ILE A 28 15.01 -6.74 -15.72
N SER A 29 14.84 -7.62 -16.70
CA SER A 29 15.93 -8.36 -17.30
C SER A 29 16.52 -7.59 -18.49
N GLN A 30 17.82 -7.30 -18.44
CA GLN A 30 18.61 -6.82 -19.57
C GLN A 30 19.83 -7.74 -19.74
N GLY A 31 19.78 -8.61 -20.75
CA GLY A 31 20.81 -9.65 -20.93
C GLY A 31 20.82 -10.64 -19.76
N CYS A 32 21.98 -10.86 -19.15
CA CYS A 32 22.17 -11.76 -18.01
C CYS A 32 21.89 -11.10 -16.64
N TYR A 33 21.60 -9.80 -16.60
CA TYR A 33 21.40 -9.05 -15.35
C TYR A 33 19.91 -8.84 -15.08
N VAL A 34 19.51 -9.04 -13.83
CA VAL A 34 18.19 -8.70 -13.31
C VAL A 34 18.35 -7.54 -12.33
N THR A 35 17.76 -6.38 -12.65
CA THR A 35 17.75 -5.23 -11.75
C THR A 35 16.39 -5.10 -11.08
N HIS A 36 16.41 -4.91 -9.76
CA HIS A 36 15.24 -4.68 -8.93
C HIS A 36 15.13 -3.18 -8.66
N HIS A 37 13.98 -2.58 -8.96
CA HIS A 37 13.72 -1.17 -8.67
C HIS A 37 12.60 -1.06 -7.63
N LEU A 38 12.87 -0.51 -6.46
CA LEU A 38 11.83 -0.28 -5.46
C LEU A 38 10.81 0.76 -5.97
N ILE A 39 9.59 0.34 -6.30
CA ILE A 39 8.51 1.25 -6.75
C ILE A 39 7.41 1.43 -5.72
N GLY A 40 7.39 0.63 -4.66
CA GLY A 40 6.41 0.76 -3.59
C GLY A 40 6.90 0.14 -2.28
N LEU A 41 6.55 0.77 -1.18
CA LEU A 41 6.90 0.33 0.17
C LEU A 41 5.70 0.56 1.10
N GLY A 42 5.34 -0.48 1.83
CA GLY A 42 4.31 -0.47 2.85
C GLY A 42 4.81 -1.10 4.14
N CYS A 43 4.43 -0.56 5.29
CA CYS A 43 4.80 -1.14 6.59
C CYS A 43 3.78 -0.77 7.65
N PHE A 44 3.56 -1.67 8.61
CA PHE A 44 2.87 -1.36 9.85
C PHE A 44 3.58 -1.97 11.05
N TRP A 45 3.35 -1.39 12.22
CA TRP A 45 3.75 -1.97 13.51
C TRP A 45 2.52 -2.56 14.19
N SER A 46 2.66 -3.75 14.76
CA SER A 46 1.63 -4.34 15.62
C SER A 46 1.86 -3.88 17.05
N ILE A 47 0.87 -3.18 17.62
CA ILE A 47 0.88 -2.75 19.02
C ILE A 47 -0.47 -3.15 19.60
N LEU A 48 -0.47 -4.09 20.55
CA LEU A 48 -1.70 -4.71 21.06
C LEU A 48 -2.54 -5.25 19.87
N GLU A 49 -3.83 -4.92 19.80
CA GLU A 49 -4.73 -5.31 18.71
C GLU A 49 -4.77 -4.28 17.56
N GLU A 50 -3.76 -3.42 17.44
CA GLU A 50 -3.74 -2.28 16.53
C GLU A 50 -2.59 -2.35 15.51
N ALA A 51 -2.92 -2.16 14.24
CA ALA A 51 -1.97 -2.00 13.14
C ALA A 51 -1.66 -0.52 12.93
N HIS A 52 -0.47 -0.08 13.33
CA HIS A 52 0.02 1.28 13.09
C HIS A 52 0.73 1.34 11.74
N ILE A 53 0.01 1.72 10.68
CA ILE A 53 0.56 1.84 9.34
C ILE A 53 1.46 3.08 9.30
N THR A 54 2.76 2.85 9.20
CA THR A 54 3.79 3.91 9.26
C THR A 54 4.19 4.41 7.87
N ILE A 55 4.13 3.53 6.86
CA ILE A 55 4.54 3.85 5.50
C ILE A 55 3.55 3.24 4.52
N VAL A 56 3.07 4.05 3.58
CA VAL A 56 2.45 3.62 2.32
C VAL A 56 2.92 4.57 1.23
N ALA A 57 3.92 4.15 0.46
CA ALA A 57 4.53 4.96 -0.57
C ALA A 57 4.57 4.21 -1.90
N ILE A 58 4.21 4.90 -2.97
CA ILE A 58 4.40 4.44 -4.34
C ILE A 58 5.21 5.51 -5.07
N HIS A 59 6.24 5.08 -5.77
CA HIS A 59 7.08 5.95 -6.57
C HIS A 59 6.23 6.77 -7.55
N PRO A 60 6.45 8.10 -7.69
CA PRO A 60 5.54 9.01 -8.41
C PRO A 60 5.13 8.55 -9.81
N ASN A 61 6.07 8.01 -10.58
CA ASN A 61 5.82 7.51 -11.94
C ASN A 61 4.87 6.30 -12.01
N TYR A 62 4.58 5.64 -10.89
CA TYR A 62 3.75 4.43 -10.80
C TYR A 62 2.45 4.65 -10.02
N GLN A 63 2.20 5.88 -9.57
CA GLN A 63 0.97 6.23 -8.87
C GLN A 63 -0.25 6.21 -9.80
N ARG A 64 -1.45 6.18 -9.21
CA ARG A 64 -2.75 6.16 -9.93
C ARG A 64 -2.97 4.95 -10.85
N GLN A 65 -2.14 3.91 -10.76
CA GLN A 65 -2.31 2.66 -11.50
C GLN A 65 -2.98 1.55 -10.69
N GLY A 66 -3.27 1.79 -9.40
CA GLY A 66 -3.84 0.79 -8.49
C GLY A 66 -2.84 0.15 -7.53
N LEU A 67 -1.54 0.45 -7.65
CA LEU A 67 -0.50 -0.09 -6.76
C LEU A 67 -0.70 0.30 -5.28
N GLY A 68 -1.07 1.54 -4.99
CA GLY A 68 -1.35 1.95 -3.60
C GLY A 68 -2.53 1.20 -2.98
N LYS A 69 -3.56 0.89 -3.79
CA LYS A 69 -4.68 0.05 -3.37
C LYS A 69 -4.21 -1.37 -3.08
N LEU A 70 -3.42 -1.96 -3.99
CA LEU A 70 -2.89 -3.31 -3.81
C LEU A 70 -2.03 -3.42 -2.54
N LEU A 71 -1.14 -2.43 -2.33
CA LEU A 71 -0.24 -2.39 -1.18
C LEU A 71 -1.00 -2.26 0.14
N LEU A 72 -1.93 -1.30 0.24
CA LEU A 72 -2.75 -1.14 1.43
C LEU A 72 -3.63 -2.38 1.67
N SER A 73 -4.17 -2.98 0.61
CA SER A 73 -4.91 -4.24 0.74
C SER A 73 -4.06 -5.37 1.30
N ALA A 74 -2.79 -5.47 0.88
CA ALA A 74 -1.87 -6.48 1.38
C ALA A 74 -1.54 -6.27 2.86
N LEU A 75 -1.21 -5.04 3.28
CA LEU A 75 -0.93 -4.71 4.68
C LEU A 75 -2.13 -5.01 5.59
N LEU A 76 -3.35 -4.67 5.15
CA LEU A 76 -4.56 -4.92 5.95
C LEU A 76 -4.92 -6.41 6.01
N LYS A 77 -4.66 -7.18 4.95
CA LYS A 77 -4.80 -8.64 4.99
C LYS A 77 -3.82 -9.26 5.97
N ASP A 78 -2.59 -8.76 6.01
CA ASP A 78 -1.57 -9.21 6.96
C ASP A 78 -1.97 -8.86 8.40
N ALA A 79 -2.45 -7.62 8.64
CA ALA A 79 -2.99 -7.23 9.94
C ALA A 79 -4.14 -8.15 10.41
N ILE A 80 -5.04 -8.54 9.49
CA ILE A 80 -6.12 -9.51 9.81
C ILE A 80 -5.55 -10.88 10.16
N ARG A 81 -4.58 -11.40 9.38
CA ARG A 81 -3.89 -12.67 9.68
C ARG A 81 -3.22 -12.67 11.05
N HIS A 82 -2.78 -11.50 11.52
CA HIS A 82 -2.19 -11.30 12.84
C HIS A 82 -3.23 -11.04 13.95
N ASN A 83 -4.53 -11.24 13.68
CA ASN A 83 -5.65 -11.00 14.60
C ASN A 83 -5.72 -9.55 15.12
N LEU A 84 -5.25 -8.58 14.35
CA LEU A 84 -5.41 -7.17 14.70
C LEU A 84 -6.83 -6.72 14.40
N GLU A 85 -7.43 -5.95 15.31
CA GLU A 85 -8.84 -5.56 15.24
C GLU A 85 -9.05 -4.23 14.54
N ARG A 86 -8.03 -3.35 14.58
CA ARG A 86 -8.11 -1.97 14.12
C ARG A 86 -6.79 -1.55 13.48
N ALA A 87 -6.85 -0.57 12.57
CA ALA A 87 -5.67 0.04 11.95
C ALA A 87 -5.71 1.55 12.10
N THR A 88 -4.54 2.16 12.25
CA THR A 88 -4.37 3.62 12.30
C THR A 88 -3.23 4.08 11.42
N LEU A 89 -3.32 5.31 10.95
CA LEU A 89 -2.27 5.99 10.21
C LEU A 89 -2.38 7.51 10.36
N GLU A 90 -1.27 8.20 10.14
CA GLU A 90 -1.24 9.64 10.00
C GLU A 90 -1.10 10.06 8.52
N ALA A 91 -1.87 11.07 8.11
CA ALA A 91 -1.85 11.57 6.73
C ALA A 91 -1.82 13.11 6.67
N ARG A 92 -1.12 13.66 5.67
CA ARG A 92 -1.14 15.10 5.37
C ARG A 92 -2.52 15.51 4.83
N PRO A 93 -3.14 16.59 5.32
CA PRO A 93 -4.37 17.14 4.76
C PRO A 93 -4.25 17.48 3.27
N SER A 94 -3.09 17.94 2.80
CA SER A 94 -2.85 18.22 1.38
C SER A 94 -2.81 16.98 0.48
N ASN A 95 -2.56 15.79 1.02
CA ASN A 95 -2.44 14.56 0.24
C ASN A 95 -3.82 13.93 -0.06
N GLN A 96 -4.61 14.64 -0.86
CA GLN A 96 -5.98 14.25 -1.20
C GLN A 96 -6.07 12.88 -1.89
N ALA A 97 -5.03 12.49 -2.64
CA ALA A 97 -4.97 11.17 -3.27
C ALA A 97 -4.89 10.04 -2.23
N ALA A 98 -4.06 10.19 -1.20
CA ALA A 98 -3.94 9.22 -0.12
C ALA A 98 -5.20 9.23 0.76
N LEU A 99 -5.73 10.41 1.12
CA LEU A 99 -6.97 10.52 1.90
C LEU A 99 -8.14 9.82 1.20
N SER A 100 -8.32 10.05 -0.11
CA SER A 100 -9.36 9.36 -0.89
C SER A 100 -9.13 7.84 -0.95
N LEU A 101 -7.89 7.38 -0.97
CA LEU A 101 -7.57 5.96 -0.87
C LEU A 101 -8.01 5.42 0.50
N TYR A 102 -7.56 6.03 1.59
CA TYR A 102 -7.86 5.56 2.95
C TYR A 102 -9.37 5.56 3.24
N GLN A 103 -10.10 6.60 2.82
CA GLN A 103 -11.56 6.68 2.95
C GLN A 103 -12.27 5.53 2.23
N LYS A 104 -11.78 5.06 1.07
CA LYS A 104 -12.36 3.89 0.37
C LYS A 104 -12.21 2.60 1.15
N PHE A 105 -11.15 2.47 1.93
CA PHE A 105 -10.97 1.37 2.88
C PHE A 105 -11.73 1.61 4.20
N GLY A 106 -12.48 2.71 4.28
CA GLY A 106 -13.32 3.10 5.40
C GLY A 106 -12.52 3.54 6.62
N PHE A 107 -11.33 4.10 6.43
CA PHE A 107 -10.67 4.90 7.45
C PHE A 107 -11.44 6.22 7.65
N THR A 108 -11.58 6.65 8.90
CA THR A 108 -12.24 7.89 9.29
C THR A 108 -11.31 8.76 10.13
N GLU A 109 -11.46 10.08 10.07
CA GLU A 109 -10.67 11.00 10.91
C GLU A 109 -11.10 10.86 12.38
N ALA A 110 -10.13 10.62 13.26
CA ALA A 110 -10.34 10.54 14.70
C ALA A 110 -9.65 11.67 15.47
N GLY A 111 -8.75 12.41 14.81
CA GLY A 111 -8.03 13.50 15.45
C GLY A 111 -7.00 14.13 14.53
N ARG A 112 -6.27 15.08 15.11
CA ARG A 112 -5.31 15.89 14.37
C ARG A 112 -4.12 16.28 15.25
N ARG A 113 -2.91 16.10 14.75
CA ARG A 113 -1.68 16.62 15.38
C ARG A 113 -1.31 17.93 14.71
N ARG A 114 -1.34 19.02 15.47
CA ARG A 114 -1.04 20.37 14.94
C ARG A 114 0.44 20.51 14.59
N GLY A 115 0.74 21.06 13.42
CA GLY A 115 2.11 21.36 12.99
C GLY A 115 3.05 20.15 13.01
N TYR A 116 2.51 18.95 12.78
CA TYR A 116 3.24 17.69 12.88
C TYR A 116 4.36 17.57 11.84
N TYR A 117 4.08 17.98 10.60
CA TYR A 117 5.04 17.92 9.51
C TYR A 117 5.87 19.21 9.49
N GLN A 118 7.07 19.16 10.06
CA GLN A 118 7.92 20.33 10.27
C GLN A 118 8.43 20.97 8.97
N ASP A 119 8.54 20.19 7.90
CA ASP A 119 9.01 20.64 6.58
C ASP A 119 8.01 21.59 5.89
N THR A 120 6.71 21.41 6.14
CA THR A 120 5.64 22.24 5.54
C THR A 120 4.83 23.03 6.56
N GLY A 121 4.99 22.74 7.85
CA GLY A 121 4.15 23.26 8.94
C GLY A 121 2.74 22.66 8.98
N GLU A 122 2.47 21.63 8.17
CA GLU A 122 1.15 21.02 8.10
C GLU A 122 0.81 20.17 9.33
N ASP A 123 -0.48 20.14 9.64
CA ASP A 123 -1.03 19.16 10.58
C ASP A 123 -0.92 17.74 10.01
N ALA A 124 -1.03 16.75 10.89
CA ALA A 124 -1.35 15.37 10.50
C ALA A 124 -2.76 15.01 10.93
N LEU A 125 -3.57 14.50 9.99
CA LEU A 125 -4.82 13.82 10.31
C LEU A 125 -4.49 12.43 10.85
N ILE A 126 -5.07 12.07 11.99
CA ILE A 126 -5.04 10.72 12.52
C ILE A 126 -6.30 10.02 12.01
N LEU A 127 -6.12 8.99 11.20
CA LEU A 127 -7.20 8.19 10.66
C LEU A 127 -7.26 6.82 11.32
N TRP A 128 -8.47 6.30 11.52
CA TRP A 128 -8.72 4.98 12.10
C TRP A 128 -9.65 4.16 11.25
N ARG A 129 -9.38 2.87 11.16
CA ARG A 129 -10.30 1.85 10.67
C ARG A 129 -10.47 0.80 11.76
N SER A 130 -11.70 0.69 12.28
CA SER A 130 -12.06 -0.41 13.18
C SER A 130 -12.72 -1.56 12.44
N GLY A 131 -12.85 -2.71 13.11
CA GLY A 131 -13.57 -3.86 12.58
C GLY A 131 -12.82 -4.49 11.40
N LEU A 132 -11.53 -4.73 11.55
CA LEU A 132 -10.75 -5.47 10.57
C LEU A 132 -11.20 -6.94 10.49
N GLN A 133 -11.69 -7.48 11.60
CA GLN A 133 -12.13 -8.88 11.74
C GLN A 133 -13.60 -9.10 11.36
N THR A 134 -14.31 -8.08 10.84
CA THR A 134 -15.69 -8.28 10.41
C THR A 134 -15.72 -8.92 9.03
N LEU A 135 -16.67 -9.83 8.82
CA LEU A 135 -16.83 -10.52 7.54
C LEU A 135 -17.03 -9.52 6.39
N GLU A 136 -17.81 -8.46 6.61
CA GLU A 136 -18.07 -7.44 5.58
C GLU A 136 -16.78 -6.73 5.16
N PHE A 137 -15.85 -6.50 6.10
CA PHE A 137 -14.57 -5.89 5.77
C PHE A 137 -13.65 -6.85 5.03
N GLU A 138 -13.57 -8.11 5.45
CA GLU A 138 -12.76 -9.13 4.77
C GLU A 138 -13.20 -9.36 3.32
N GLU A 139 -14.52 -9.40 3.08
CA GLU A 139 -15.10 -9.52 1.74
C GLU A 139 -14.77 -8.29 0.88
N MET A 140 -14.95 -7.09 1.43
CA MET A 140 -14.62 -5.83 0.75
C MET A 140 -13.12 -5.75 0.41
N LEU A 141 -12.26 -6.12 1.36
CA LEU A 141 -10.81 -6.14 1.21
C LEU A 141 -10.37 -7.13 0.13
N THR A 142 -10.97 -8.32 0.12
CA THR A 142 -10.74 -9.34 -0.91
C THR A 142 -11.13 -8.84 -2.29
N LYS A 143 -12.30 -8.21 -2.42
CA LYS A 143 -12.75 -7.59 -3.67
C LYS A 143 -11.79 -6.49 -4.14
N PHE A 144 -11.32 -5.65 -3.24
CA PHE A 144 -10.38 -4.57 -3.56
C PHE A 144 -9.04 -5.12 -4.05
N TYR A 145 -8.52 -6.14 -3.38
CA TYR A 145 -7.30 -6.83 -3.76
C TYR A 145 -7.41 -7.43 -5.17
N LEU A 146 -8.45 -8.23 -5.42
CA LEU A 146 -8.66 -8.88 -6.72
C LEU A 146 -8.87 -7.86 -7.86
N CYS A 147 -9.62 -6.79 -7.61
CA CYS A 147 -9.81 -5.71 -8.58
C CYS A 147 -8.49 -4.99 -8.88
N ALA A 148 -7.64 -4.74 -7.87
CA ALA A 148 -6.33 -4.14 -8.06
C ALA A 148 -5.41 -5.03 -8.90
N VAL A 149 -5.35 -6.33 -8.58
CA VAL A 149 -4.61 -7.35 -9.33
C VAL A 149 -5.06 -7.37 -10.80
N SER A 150 -6.37 -7.45 -11.05
CA SER A 150 -6.93 -7.48 -12.41
C SER A 150 -6.63 -6.22 -13.22
N ASN A 151 -6.77 -5.03 -12.62
CA ASN A 151 -6.46 -3.77 -13.30
C ASN A 151 -4.96 -3.59 -13.56
N LEU A 152 -4.08 -4.14 -12.72
CA LEU A 152 -2.64 -4.13 -12.99
C LEU A 152 -2.29 -5.11 -14.12
N ALA A 153 -2.88 -6.31 -14.11
CA ALA A 153 -2.70 -7.29 -15.18
C ALA A 153 -3.16 -6.75 -16.55
N SER A 154 -4.31 -6.07 -16.62
CA SER A 154 -4.79 -5.44 -17.87
C SER A 154 -3.88 -4.31 -18.37
N ARG A 155 -3.03 -3.76 -17.50
CA ARG A 155 -2.01 -2.76 -17.83
C ARG A 155 -0.65 -3.39 -18.17
N GLY A 156 -0.57 -4.72 -18.25
CA GLY A 156 0.64 -5.46 -18.63
C GLY A 156 1.53 -5.89 -17.46
N TRP A 157 1.15 -5.57 -16.22
CA TRP A 157 1.93 -6.02 -15.06
C TRP A 157 1.81 -7.53 -14.86
N GLN A 158 2.94 -8.24 -14.85
CA GLN A 158 2.98 -9.64 -14.45
C GLN A 158 3.29 -9.72 -12.96
N LEU A 159 2.28 -10.07 -12.16
CA LEU A 159 2.40 -10.11 -10.70
C LEU A 159 2.95 -11.47 -10.26
N SER A 160 4.03 -11.44 -9.48
CA SER A 160 4.57 -12.63 -8.82
C SER A 160 4.56 -12.40 -7.32
N LEU A 161 3.76 -13.20 -6.62
CA LEU A 161 3.69 -13.17 -5.16
C LEU A 161 4.84 -14.03 -4.62
N LEU A 162 5.83 -13.37 -4.03
CA LEU A 162 6.89 -14.00 -3.25
C LEU A 162 6.52 -13.83 -1.77
N GLY A 163 6.56 -14.92 -0.99
CA GLY A 163 6.42 -14.83 0.48
C GLY A 163 5.06 -15.19 1.10
N LEU A 164 4.01 -15.50 0.32
CA LEU A 164 2.80 -16.12 0.90
C LEU A 164 3.04 -17.60 1.16
N ARG A 165 3.74 -17.93 2.26
CA ARG A 165 3.66 -19.24 2.92
C ARG A 165 2.61 -19.22 4.04
#